data_AF-A0A920BGJ5-F1
#
_entry.id   AF-A0A920BGJ5-F1
#
_cell.length_a   1.000
_cell.length_b   1.000
_cell.length_c   1.000
_cell.angle_alpha   90.00
_cell.angle_beta   90.00
_cell.angle_gamma   90.00
#
_symmetry.space_group_name_H-M   'P 1'
#
loop_
_entity.id
_entity.type
_entity.pdbx_description
1 polymer ?
#
loop_
_entity_poly.entity_id
_entity_poly.type
_entity_poly.pdbx_seq_one_letter_code
_entity_poly.pdbx_strand_id
1 'polypeptide(L)'
;MPAKMKLADIDRCFALLSQRQPDPQTELHFTGPYTLLVAVVLSAQATDVGVNRATKGLFAAASTPAAMVELGVEGISHHIRTIGLFNTKAKNVHKLSQLLLAEHNGVVPADRAALEALPGVGRKTANVVLNEAFGQPTIAVDTHIFRLGNRTRMAPGNTPDAVEAELLRRVPDKWKKGAHHWLILHGRYVCKARKPDCGACVIRDLCLFRGKNCLAALSTAMPGVYYDAALLGSVYWAPPGVWSILRKRKLAGGLVQCAPQKRASHIGMGGHHCSGFVIKKEINHTFRQLILPDIYLALLSEG
;
A
#
# COMPACT_ATOMS: atom_id res chain seq x y z
N MET A 1 -17.78 4.46 19.99
CA MET A 1 -16.55 4.20 19.21
C MET A 1 -16.78 3.02 18.27
N PRO A 2 -16.27 3.02 17.02
CA PRO A 2 -16.42 1.85 16.15
C PRO A 2 -15.75 0.61 16.76
N ALA A 3 -16.32 -0.57 16.51
CA ALA A 3 -15.83 -1.82 17.09
C ALA A 3 -14.34 -2.06 16.76
N LYS A 4 -13.63 -2.69 17.70
CA LYS A 4 -12.28 -3.24 17.48
C LYS A 4 -12.43 -4.65 16.91
N MET A 5 -11.47 -5.10 16.09
CA MET A 5 -11.37 -6.50 15.64
C MET A 5 -11.34 -7.45 16.86
N LYS A 6 -11.86 -8.68 16.80
CA LYS A 6 -11.77 -9.58 17.98
C LYS A 6 -10.36 -10.17 18.11
N LEU A 7 -9.94 -10.59 19.30
CA LEU A 7 -8.60 -11.20 19.49
C LEU A 7 -8.43 -12.50 18.67
N ALA A 8 -9.49 -13.32 18.57
CA ALA A 8 -9.51 -14.50 17.73
C ALA A 8 -9.31 -14.17 16.23
N ASP A 9 -9.90 -13.07 15.77
CA ASP A 9 -9.73 -12.60 14.38
C ASP A 9 -8.30 -12.09 14.14
N ILE A 10 -7.66 -11.48 15.15
CA ILE A 10 -6.25 -11.07 15.07
C ILE A 10 -5.35 -12.31 14.91
N ASP A 11 -5.56 -13.35 15.72
CA ASP A 11 -4.81 -14.60 15.59
C ASP A 11 -4.97 -15.21 14.20
N ARG A 12 -6.21 -15.24 13.69
CA ARG A 12 -6.52 -15.73 12.35
C ARG A 12 -5.91 -14.86 11.25
N CYS A 13 -5.83 -13.54 11.44
CA CYS A 13 -5.14 -12.65 10.51
C CYS A 13 -3.67 -13.05 10.36
N PHE A 14 -2.96 -13.25 11.48
CA PHE A 14 -1.55 -13.65 11.41
C PHE A 14 -1.36 -15.06 10.87
N ALA A 15 -2.26 -16.00 11.17
CA ALA A 15 -2.24 -17.31 10.54
C ALA A 15 -2.31 -17.22 9.00
N LEU A 16 -3.25 -16.42 8.46
CA LEU A 16 -3.38 -16.21 7.01
C LEU A 16 -2.19 -15.46 6.41
N LEU A 17 -1.65 -14.46 7.11
CA LEU A 17 -0.46 -13.72 6.67
C LEU A 17 0.78 -14.63 6.62
N SER A 18 0.95 -15.49 7.62
CA SER A 18 2.06 -16.45 7.70
C SER A 18 1.98 -17.51 6.60
N GLN A 19 0.78 -17.99 6.24
CA GLN A 19 0.62 -18.91 5.10
C GLN A 19 0.98 -18.25 3.77
N ARG A 20 0.66 -16.95 3.61
CA ARG A 20 0.96 -16.20 2.39
C ARG A 20 2.45 -15.85 2.29
N GLN A 21 3.10 -15.58 3.42
CA GLN A 21 4.51 -15.25 3.54
C GLN A 21 5.11 -15.94 4.79
N PRO A 22 5.64 -17.17 4.66
CA PRO A 22 6.12 -17.94 5.80
C PRO A 22 7.30 -17.31 6.55
N ASP A 23 8.22 -16.66 5.83
CA ASP A 23 9.41 -16.04 6.39
C ASP A 23 9.50 -14.56 5.97
N PRO A 24 8.79 -13.66 6.66
CA PRO A 24 8.76 -12.26 6.29
C PRO A 24 10.03 -11.56 6.81
N GLN A 25 10.88 -11.09 5.90
CA GLN A 25 12.15 -10.42 6.24
C GLN A 25 12.14 -8.95 5.81
N THR A 26 13.06 -8.16 6.38
CA THR A 26 13.34 -6.81 5.88
C THR A 26 13.80 -6.84 4.42
N GLU A 27 13.46 -5.79 3.66
CA GLU A 27 13.94 -5.63 2.28
C GLU A 27 15.35 -5.00 2.22
N LEU A 28 15.92 -4.61 3.36
CA LEU A 28 17.27 -4.05 3.44
C LEU A 28 18.32 -5.16 3.46
N HIS A 29 19.39 -5.00 2.68
CA HIS A 29 20.50 -5.95 2.66
C HIS A 29 21.52 -5.62 3.74
N PHE A 30 21.84 -6.61 4.59
CA PHE A 30 22.82 -6.50 5.66
C PHE A 30 23.47 -7.88 5.93
N THR A 31 24.61 -7.89 6.61
CA THR A 31 25.34 -9.12 6.99
C THR A 31 25.47 -9.30 8.50
N GLY A 32 25.22 -8.24 9.28
CA GLY A 32 25.23 -8.27 10.73
C GLY A 32 24.61 -7.02 11.37
N PRO A 33 24.54 -6.95 12.71
CA PRO A 33 23.83 -5.90 13.44
C PRO A 33 24.27 -4.48 13.08
N TYR A 34 25.57 -4.27 12.88
CA TYR A 34 26.12 -2.96 12.52
C TYR A 34 25.71 -2.53 11.10
N THR A 35 25.85 -3.40 10.10
CA THR A 35 25.42 -3.10 8.73
C THR A 35 23.91 -2.88 8.64
N LEU A 36 23.11 -3.60 9.45
CA LEU A 36 21.68 -3.35 9.58
C LEU A 36 21.41 -1.95 10.15
N LEU A 37 22.06 -1.60 11.26
CA LEU A 37 21.91 -0.29 11.90
C LEU A 37 22.21 0.84 10.89
N VAL A 38 23.32 0.75 10.16
CA VAL A 38 23.68 1.73 9.13
C VAL A 38 22.63 1.75 8.02
N ALA A 39 22.18 0.60 7.50
CA ALA A 39 21.15 0.54 6.48
C ALA A 39 19.84 1.21 6.93
N VAL A 40 19.40 0.99 8.17
CA VAL A 40 18.17 1.59 8.71
C VAL A 40 18.33 3.10 8.93
N VAL A 41 19.49 3.57 9.38
CA VAL A 41 19.77 5.02 9.48
C VAL A 41 19.73 5.67 8.09
N LEU A 42 20.26 5.00 7.08
CA LEU A 42 20.24 5.49 5.69
C LEU A 42 18.86 5.46 5.04
N SER A 43 17.95 4.59 5.50
CA SER A 43 16.60 4.44 4.94
C SER A 43 15.65 5.58 5.32
N ALA A 44 16.01 6.43 6.29
CA ALA A 44 15.23 7.61 6.63
C ALA A 44 15.00 8.49 5.39
N GLN A 45 13.73 8.62 4.97
CA GLN A 45 13.34 9.35 3.74
C GLN A 45 14.04 8.85 2.46
N ALA A 46 14.34 7.55 2.38
CA ALA A 46 14.87 6.90 1.20
C ALA A 46 14.08 5.62 0.89
N THR A 47 14.23 5.09 -0.32
CA THR A 47 13.66 3.79 -0.69
C THR A 47 14.65 2.69 -0.36
N ASP A 48 14.16 1.52 0.04
CA ASP A 48 15.02 0.36 0.37
C ASP A 48 15.90 -0.03 -0.82
N VAL A 49 15.39 0.06 -2.05
CA VAL A 49 16.16 -0.14 -3.30
C VAL A 49 17.31 0.85 -3.42
N GLY A 50 17.07 2.13 -3.11
CA GLY A 50 18.09 3.18 -3.16
C GLY A 50 19.17 2.96 -2.08
N VAL A 51 18.76 2.53 -0.89
CA VAL A 51 19.68 2.18 0.20
C VAL A 51 20.53 0.99 -0.18
N ASN A 52 19.93 -0.12 -0.64
CA ASN A 52 20.66 -1.33 -1.03
C ASN A 52 21.69 -1.09 -2.13
N ARG A 53 21.40 -0.18 -3.07
CA ARG A 53 22.35 0.23 -4.10
C ARG A 53 23.56 0.95 -3.52
N ALA A 54 23.33 1.90 -2.62
CA ALA A 54 24.39 2.69 -2.00
C ALA A 54 25.22 1.87 -1.01
N THR A 55 24.56 1.04 -0.20
CA THR A 55 25.22 0.24 0.83
C THR A 55 26.07 -0.88 0.27
N LYS A 56 25.78 -1.38 -0.95
CA LYS A 56 26.62 -2.41 -1.61
C LYS A 56 28.09 -2.00 -1.69
N GLY A 57 28.37 -0.79 -2.16
CA GLY A 57 29.74 -0.27 -2.25
C GLY A 57 30.29 0.11 -0.89
N LEU A 58 29.46 0.74 -0.04
CA LEU A 58 29.85 1.15 1.30
C LEU A 58 30.30 -0.04 2.16
N PHE A 59 29.52 -1.12 2.22
CA PHE A 59 29.82 -2.27 3.07
C PHE A 59 30.94 -3.15 2.52
N ALA A 60 31.21 -3.09 1.22
CA ALA A 60 32.40 -3.70 0.65
C ALA A 60 33.68 -2.97 1.09
N ALA A 61 33.62 -1.65 1.25
CA ALA A 61 34.75 -0.84 1.74
C ALA A 61 34.85 -0.81 3.28
N ALA A 62 33.72 -0.71 3.97
CA ALA A 62 33.63 -0.54 5.42
C ALA A 62 32.36 -1.19 5.99
N SER A 63 32.50 -2.38 6.59
CA SER A 63 31.40 -3.13 7.23
C SER A 63 31.51 -3.21 8.75
N THR A 64 32.49 -2.54 9.36
CA THR A 64 32.69 -2.46 10.82
C THR A 64 32.76 -1.00 11.28
N PRO A 65 32.47 -0.69 12.56
CA PRO A 65 32.61 0.68 13.06
C PRO A 65 34.01 1.26 12.85
N ALA A 66 35.05 0.47 13.08
CA ALA A 66 36.44 0.89 12.88
C ALA A 66 36.72 1.28 11.43
N ALA A 67 36.36 0.41 10.47
CA ALA A 67 36.54 0.69 9.05
C ALA A 67 35.70 1.89 8.58
N MET A 68 34.51 2.10 9.15
CA MET A 68 33.65 3.23 8.82
C MET A 68 34.21 4.55 9.35
N VAL A 69 34.86 4.53 10.52
CA VAL A 69 35.58 5.70 11.05
C VAL A 69 36.80 6.00 10.20
N GLU A 70 37.59 5.00 9.83
CA GLU A 70 38.77 5.14 8.97
C GLU A 70 38.40 5.71 7.58
N LEU A 71 37.29 5.23 6.99
CA LEU A 71 36.77 5.73 5.72
C LEU A 71 36.41 7.24 5.77
N GLY A 72 36.07 7.76 6.95
CA GLY A 72 35.76 9.17 7.17
C GLY A 72 34.44 9.64 6.53
N VAL A 73 34.04 10.86 6.88
CA VAL A 73 32.78 11.45 6.39
C VAL A 73 32.77 11.59 4.86
N GLU A 74 33.91 11.96 4.26
CA GLU A 74 34.03 12.15 2.81
C GLU A 74 33.92 10.82 2.05
N GLY A 75 34.60 9.77 2.52
CA GLY A 75 34.51 8.44 1.93
C GLY A 75 33.09 7.87 2.03
N ILE A 76 32.44 8.00 3.19
CA ILE A 76 31.04 7.60 3.37
C ILE A 76 30.14 8.37 2.39
N SER A 77 30.26 9.70 2.36
CA SER A 77 29.46 10.59 1.50
C SER A 77 29.60 10.20 0.03
N HIS A 78 30.80 9.83 -0.42
CA HIS A 78 31.04 9.36 -1.77
C HIS A 78 30.16 8.13 -2.10
N HIS A 79 30.11 7.12 -1.23
CA HIS A 79 29.32 5.92 -1.45
C HIS A 79 27.80 6.17 -1.39
N ILE A 80 27.34 7.05 -0.50
CA ILE A 80 25.91 7.27 -0.25
C ILE A 80 25.32 8.51 -0.97
N ARG A 81 26.08 9.16 -1.85
CA ARG A 81 25.66 10.39 -2.56
C ARG A 81 24.35 10.29 -3.33
N THR A 82 23.93 9.09 -3.69
CA THR A 82 22.65 8.83 -4.39
C THR A 82 21.44 8.88 -3.45
N ILE A 83 21.65 8.91 -2.14
CA ILE A 83 20.59 8.97 -1.13
C ILE A 83 20.33 10.44 -0.78
N GLY A 84 19.05 10.81 -0.61
CA GLY A 84 18.68 12.12 -0.07
C GLY A 84 19.25 12.34 1.33
N LEU A 85 19.65 13.59 1.62
CA LEU A 85 20.24 14.02 2.90
C LEU A 85 21.60 13.34 3.21
N PHE A 86 22.34 12.91 2.18
CA PHE A 86 23.58 12.14 2.36
C PHE A 86 24.63 12.85 3.21
N ASN A 87 24.79 14.18 3.12
CA ASN A 87 25.76 14.92 3.94
C ASN A 87 25.53 14.73 5.45
N THR A 88 24.27 14.90 5.89
CA THR A 88 23.90 14.72 7.30
C THR A 88 23.98 13.25 7.70
N LYS A 89 23.53 12.35 6.80
CA LYS A 89 23.61 10.91 7.04
C LYS A 89 25.04 10.39 7.19
N ALA A 90 25.97 10.85 6.36
CA ALA A 90 27.38 10.48 6.44
C ALA A 90 28.00 10.93 7.77
N LYS A 91 27.71 12.17 8.19
CA LYS A 91 28.11 12.68 9.51
C LYS A 91 27.55 11.83 10.65
N ASN A 92 26.27 11.48 10.59
CA ASN A 92 25.64 10.62 11.59
C ASN A 92 26.25 9.21 11.61
N VAL A 93 26.45 8.58 10.45
CA VAL A 93 27.06 7.25 10.34
C VAL A 93 28.50 7.24 10.85
N HIS A 94 29.29 8.27 10.53
CA HIS A 94 30.62 8.40 11.07
C HIS A 94 30.59 8.57 12.60
N LYS A 95 29.77 9.50 13.11
CA LYS A 95 29.70 9.79 14.55
C LYS A 95 29.14 8.63 15.36
N LEU A 96 28.11 7.94 14.88
CA LEU A 96 27.57 6.75 15.56
C LEU A 96 28.63 5.64 15.60
N SER A 97 29.44 5.48 14.55
CA SER A 97 30.53 4.50 14.53
C SER A 97 31.62 4.82 15.55
N GLN A 98 31.95 6.11 15.72
CA GLN A 98 32.85 6.56 16.80
C GLN A 98 32.29 6.26 18.19
N LEU A 99 31.00 6.52 18.43
CA LEU A 99 30.35 6.25 19.72
C LEU A 99 30.30 4.76 20.02
N LEU A 100 30.01 3.92 19.02
CA LEU A 100 30.05 2.47 19.20
C LEU A 100 31.44 1.99 19.65
N LEU A 101 32.52 2.52 19.08
CA LEU A 101 33.88 2.18 19.49
C LEU A 101 34.19 2.68 20.91
N ALA A 102 33.81 3.91 21.23
CA ALA A 102 34.14 4.56 22.51
C ALA A 102 33.32 4.03 23.69
N GLU A 103 32.03 3.76 23.50
CA GLU A 103 31.07 3.49 24.59
C GLU A 103 30.56 2.05 24.59
N HIS A 104 30.70 1.33 23.47
CA HIS A 104 30.12 -0.01 23.28
C HIS A 104 31.11 -1.04 22.72
N ASN A 105 32.42 -0.79 22.81
CA ASN A 105 33.48 -1.69 22.34
C ASN A 105 33.33 -2.13 20.87
N GLY A 106 32.77 -1.27 20.02
CA GLY A 106 32.51 -1.55 18.60
C GLY A 106 31.33 -2.48 18.32
N VAL A 107 30.50 -2.79 19.34
CA VAL A 107 29.34 -3.68 19.20
C VAL A 107 28.05 -2.87 19.26
N VAL A 108 27.07 -3.22 18.43
CA VAL A 108 25.73 -2.61 18.50
C VAL A 108 25.04 -3.07 19.79
N PRO A 109 24.60 -2.16 20.67
CA PRO A 109 23.94 -2.53 21.91
C PRO A 109 22.55 -3.12 21.66
N ALA A 110 22.19 -4.16 22.41
CA ALA A 110 20.86 -4.77 22.41
C ALA A 110 19.89 -4.05 23.39
N ASP A 111 20.08 -2.74 23.58
CA ASP A 111 19.29 -1.89 24.46
C ASP A 111 18.71 -0.70 23.69
N ARG A 112 17.43 -0.40 23.92
CA ARG A 112 16.72 0.66 23.18
C ARG A 112 17.26 2.05 23.52
N ALA A 113 17.52 2.34 24.79
CA ALA A 113 17.96 3.68 25.20
C ALA A 113 19.38 3.96 24.68
N ALA A 114 20.26 2.97 24.72
CA ALA A 114 21.59 3.04 24.11
C ALA A 114 21.52 3.26 22.59
N LEU A 115 20.62 2.55 21.89
CA LEU A 115 20.41 2.77 20.46
C LEU A 115 19.87 4.18 20.16
N GLU A 116 18.88 4.66 20.91
CA GLU A 116 18.30 6.00 20.74
C GLU A 116 19.30 7.15 21.04
N ALA A 117 20.34 6.89 21.82
CA ALA A 117 21.43 7.85 22.04
C ALA A 117 22.33 8.03 20.80
N LEU A 118 22.30 7.10 19.84
CA LEU A 118 23.12 7.16 18.64
C LEU A 118 22.57 8.18 17.62
N PRO A 119 23.43 8.99 16.98
CA PRO A 119 23.02 9.96 15.97
C PRO A 119 22.25 9.32 14.81
N GLY A 120 21.07 9.86 14.51
CA GLY A 120 20.22 9.38 13.42
C GLY A 120 19.36 8.16 13.79
N VAL A 121 19.41 7.69 15.04
CA VAL A 121 18.58 6.59 15.53
C VAL A 121 17.46 7.16 16.40
N GLY A 122 16.24 7.15 15.88
CA GLY A 122 15.04 7.40 16.68
C GLY A 122 14.44 6.11 17.23
N ARG A 123 13.41 6.21 18.06
CA ARG A 123 12.66 5.07 18.63
C ARG A 123 12.29 3.99 17.61
N LYS A 124 11.77 4.41 16.45
CA LYS A 124 11.41 3.48 15.36
C LYS A 124 12.63 2.70 14.87
N THR A 125 13.73 3.40 14.60
CA THR A 125 14.99 2.80 14.12
C THR A 125 15.52 1.80 15.15
N ALA A 126 15.54 2.18 16.43
CA ALA A 126 15.96 1.29 17.51
C ALA A 126 15.08 0.02 17.57
N ASN A 127 13.76 0.17 17.52
CA ASN A 127 12.83 -0.97 17.52
C ASN A 127 13.04 -1.92 16.33
N VAL A 128 13.34 -1.41 15.13
CA VAL A 128 13.66 -2.26 13.96
C VAL A 128 14.94 -3.05 14.19
N VAL A 129 16.00 -2.41 14.68
CA VAL A 129 17.27 -3.07 14.95
C VAL A 129 17.12 -4.14 16.04
N LEU A 130 16.40 -3.84 17.11
CA LEU A 130 16.11 -4.80 18.19
C LEU A 130 15.30 -6.01 17.71
N ASN A 131 14.36 -5.81 16.78
CA ASN A 131 13.58 -6.91 16.21
C ASN A 131 14.44 -7.79 15.30
N GLU A 132 15.14 -7.19 14.35
CA GLU A 132 15.83 -7.90 13.28
C GLU A 132 17.17 -8.49 13.70
N ALA A 133 18.02 -7.72 14.40
CA ALA A 133 19.34 -8.19 14.81
C ALA A 133 19.31 -9.03 16.09
N PHE A 134 18.39 -8.72 17.02
CA PHE A 134 18.38 -9.31 18.36
C PHE A 134 17.13 -10.14 18.66
N GLY A 135 16.20 -10.25 17.72
CA GLY A 135 15.01 -11.10 17.84
C GLY A 135 14.01 -10.63 18.90
N GLN A 136 14.11 -9.39 19.39
CA GLN A 136 13.19 -8.87 20.38
C GLN A 136 11.78 -8.67 19.78
N PRO A 137 10.70 -8.93 20.52
CA PRO A 137 9.33 -8.84 20.01
C PRO A 137 8.82 -7.39 19.91
N THR A 138 9.62 -6.48 19.37
CA THR A 138 9.27 -5.07 19.13
C THR A 138 8.50 -4.94 17.81
N ILE A 139 7.48 -4.06 17.79
CA ILE A 139 6.66 -3.82 16.60
C ILE A 139 6.81 -2.35 16.22
N ALA A 140 7.82 -2.03 15.40
CA ALA A 140 8.04 -0.66 14.97
C ALA A 140 6.90 -0.17 14.07
N VAL A 141 6.14 0.84 14.50
CA VAL A 141 5.00 1.36 13.74
C VAL A 141 5.46 2.42 12.74
N ASP A 142 5.32 2.12 11.45
CA ASP A 142 5.53 3.07 10.36
C ASP A 142 4.19 3.54 9.75
N THR A 143 4.25 4.27 8.64
CA THR A 143 3.04 4.75 7.96
C THR A 143 2.18 3.61 7.38
N HIS A 144 2.77 2.46 7.06
CA HIS A 144 2.07 1.28 6.57
C HIS A 144 1.32 0.57 7.70
N ILE A 145 2.02 0.26 8.80
CA ILE A 145 1.45 -0.38 9.99
C ILE A 145 0.44 0.54 10.67
N PHE A 146 0.74 1.83 10.80
CA PHE A 146 -0.20 2.81 11.37
C PHE A 146 -1.52 2.85 10.59
N ARG A 147 -1.44 2.90 9.26
CA ARG A 147 -2.62 2.87 8.39
C ARG A 147 -3.35 1.53 8.48
N LEU A 148 -2.62 0.42 8.44
CA LEU A 148 -3.19 -0.93 8.47
C LEU A 148 -3.89 -1.19 9.80
N GLY A 149 -3.24 -0.91 10.93
CA GLY A 149 -3.79 -1.10 12.28
C GLY A 149 -5.08 -0.30 12.50
N ASN A 150 -5.13 0.93 11.97
CA ASN A 150 -6.32 1.77 12.02
C ASN A 150 -7.44 1.30 11.07
N ARG A 151 -7.12 0.97 9.81
CA ARG A 151 -8.12 0.50 8.81
C ARG A 151 -8.75 -0.82 9.21
N THR A 152 -7.92 -1.80 9.57
CA THR A 152 -8.38 -3.13 9.99
C THR A 152 -9.08 -3.11 11.35
N ARG A 153 -8.83 -2.07 12.16
CA ARG A 153 -9.22 -1.97 13.57
C ARG A 153 -8.53 -3.02 14.46
N MET A 154 -7.39 -3.55 14.02
CA MET A 154 -6.50 -4.41 14.81
C MET A 154 -5.85 -3.62 15.96
N ALA A 155 -5.43 -2.39 15.70
CA ALA A 155 -4.83 -1.51 16.70
C ALA A 155 -5.15 -0.06 16.37
N PRO A 156 -6.38 0.41 16.67
CA PRO A 156 -6.75 1.78 16.39
C PRO A 156 -6.08 2.73 17.40
N GLY A 157 -5.45 3.79 16.89
CA GLY A 157 -4.74 4.77 17.69
C GLY A 157 -4.43 6.03 16.87
N ASN A 158 -4.38 7.18 17.54
CA ASN A 158 -4.14 8.48 16.91
C ASN A 158 -2.65 8.77 16.71
N THR A 159 -1.77 8.09 17.46
CA THR A 159 -0.31 8.25 17.39
C THR A 159 0.36 6.90 17.10
N PRO A 160 1.55 6.88 16.47
CA PRO A 160 2.32 5.65 16.27
C PRO A 160 2.57 4.89 17.59
N ASP A 161 2.93 5.61 18.65
CA ASP A 161 3.15 5.03 19.99
C ASP A 161 1.89 4.33 20.53
N ALA A 162 0.71 4.94 20.36
CA ALA A 162 -0.54 4.32 20.79
C ALA A 162 -0.88 3.06 19.99
N VAL A 163 -0.57 3.06 18.68
CA VAL A 163 -0.75 1.88 17.83
C VAL A 163 0.25 0.79 18.20
N GLU A 164 1.51 1.14 18.51
CA GLU A 164 2.55 0.20 18.94
C GLU A 164 2.14 -0.49 20.25
N ALA A 165 1.76 0.28 21.26
CA ALA A 165 1.32 -0.25 22.55
C ALA A 165 0.09 -1.17 22.39
N GLU A 166 -0.86 -0.80 21.54
CA GLU A 166 -2.05 -1.61 21.29
C GLU A 166 -1.72 -2.88 20.49
N LEU A 167 -0.77 -2.85 19.56
CA LEU A 167 -0.29 -4.06 18.87
C LEU A 167 0.41 -5.00 19.86
N LEU A 168 1.34 -4.51 20.66
CA LEU A 168 2.05 -5.31 21.67
C LEU A 168 1.09 -5.95 22.68
N ARG A 169 0.00 -5.27 23.04
CA ARG A 169 -1.01 -5.79 23.96
C ARG A 169 -1.93 -6.85 23.33
N ARG A 170 -2.20 -6.77 22.02
CA ARG A 170 -3.27 -7.54 21.37
C ARG A 170 -2.80 -8.65 20.46
N VAL A 171 -1.59 -8.53 19.92
CA VAL A 171 -0.98 -9.56 19.10
C VAL A 171 -0.53 -10.70 20.02
N PRO A 172 -0.99 -11.95 19.78
CA PRO A 172 -0.52 -13.10 20.55
C PRO A 172 1.00 -13.27 20.50
N ASP A 173 1.62 -13.71 21.59
CA ASP A 173 3.09 -13.75 21.73
C ASP A 173 3.78 -14.54 20.61
N LYS A 174 3.18 -15.65 20.15
CA LYS A 174 3.68 -16.47 19.04
C LYS A 174 3.89 -15.70 17.73
N TRP A 175 3.16 -14.59 17.54
CA TRP A 175 3.24 -13.78 16.33
C TRP A 175 4.11 -12.53 16.50
N LYS A 176 4.37 -12.06 17.73
CA LYS A 176 4.97 -10.73 17.97
C LYS A 176 6.30 -10.53 17.24
N LYS A 177 7.16 -11.56 17.20
CA LYS A 177 8.46 -11.50 16.52
C LYS A 177 8.34 -11.16 15.03
N GLY A 178 7.47 -11.85 14.30
CA GLY A 178 7.25 -11.63 12.86
C GLY A 178 6.17 -10.58 12.55
N ALA A 179 5.43 -10.11 13.55
CA ALA A 179 4.29 -9.22 13.37
C ALA A 179 4.66 -7.94 12.61
N HIS A 180 5.83 -7.36 12.90
CA HIS A 180 6.32 -6.19 12.18
C HIS A 180 6.38 -6.45 10.67
N HIS A 181 7.08 -7.51 10.25
CA HIS A 181 7.29 -7.82 8.83
C HIS A 181 6.02 -8.21 8.09
N TRP A 182 5.14 -9.03 8.70
CA TRP A 182 3.85 -9.34 8.08
C TRP A 182 3.00 -8.08 7.85
N LEU A 183 2.95 -7.19 8.84
CA LEU A 183 2.12 -5.98 8.76
C LEU A 183 2.70 -4.94 7.80
N ILE A 184 4.02 -4.71 7.80
CA ILE A 184 4.66 -3.75 6.89
C ILE A 184 4.54 -4.21 5.44
N LEU A 185 4.83 -5.48 5.12
CA LEU A 185 4.75 -6.03 3.77
C LEU A 185 3.29 -6.03 3.27
N HIS A 186 2.34 -6.43 4.12
CA HIS A 186 0.93 -6.36 3.77
C HIS A 186 0.46 -4.92 3.56
N GLY A 187 0.89 -3.99 4.42
CA GLY A 187 0.61 -2.57 4.29
C GLY A 187 1.23 -1.95 3.03
N ARG A 188 2.41 -2.42 2.61
CA ARG A 188 3.15 -1.94 1.44
C ARG A 188 2.52 -2.41 0.13
N TYR A 189 2.28 -3.71 -0.01
CA TYR A 189 1.86 -4.28 -1.30
C TYR A 189 0.36 -4.47 -1.45
N VAL A 190 -0.40 -4.64 -0.35
CA VAL A 190 -1.84 -4.93 -0.41
C VAL A 190 -2.64 -3.73 0.10
N CYS A 191 -2.47 -3.33 1.36
CA CYS A 191 -3.23 -2.23 1.98
C CYS A 191 -2.62 -0.85 1.66
N LYS A 192 -2.48 -0.54 0.37
CA LYS A 192 -1.89 0.72 -0.15
C LYS A 192 -2.69 1.96 0.30
N ALA A 193 -2.01 3.10 0.40
CA ALA A 193 -2.60 4.34 0.93
C ALA A 193 -3.78 4.86 0.09
N ARG A 194 -3.61 5.00 -1.23
CA ARG A 194 -4.64 5.57 -2.12
C ARG A 194 -5.70 4.54 -2.52
N LYS A 195 -5.27 3.49 -3.23
CA LYS A 195 -6.12 2.41 -3.73
C LYS A 195 -5.64 1.09 -3.13
N PRO A 196 -6.17 0.65 -1.96
CA PRO A 196 -5.82 -0.67 -1.41
C PRO A 196 -6.20 -1.77 -2.40
N ASP A 197 -5.65 -2.96 -2.27
CA ASP A 197 -6.07 -4.11 -3.08
C ASP A 197 -6.94 -5.02 -2.22
N CYS A 198 -8.16 -4.59 -1.93
CA CYS A 198 -9.06 -5.38 -1.09
C CYS A 198 -9.52 -6.67 -1.78
N GLY A 199 -9.43 -6.76 -3.11
CA GLY A 199 -9.73 -7.98 -3.87
C GLY A 199 -8.72 -9.09 -3.63
N ALA A 200 -7.42 -8.76 -3.61
CA ALA A 200 -6.34 -9.71 -3.34
C ALA A 200 -5.99 -9.86 -1.83
N CYS A 201 -6.73 -9.20 -0.94
CA CYS A 201 -6.40 -9.16 0.49
C CYS A 201 -6.81 -10.44 1.22
N VAL A 202 -5.82 -11.21 1.71
CA VAL A 202 -6.03 -12.45 2.45
C VAL A 202 -6.78 -12.29 3.78
N ILE A 203 -6.76 -11.10 4.38
CA ILE A 203 -7.47 -10.78 5.63
C ILE A 203 -8.75 -9.96 5.40
N ARG A 204 -9.24 -9.89 4.16
CA ARG A 204 -10.39 -9.05 3.78
C ARG A 204 -11.62 -9.30 4.66
N ASP A 205 -11.95 -10.55 4.91
CA ASP A 205 -13.18 -10.93 5.61
C ASP A 205 -13.14 -10.57 7.10
N LEU A 206 -11.94 -10.51 7.67
CA LEU A 206 -11.70 -10.11 9.06
C LEU A 206 -11.58 -8.58 9.21
N CYS A 207 -11.17 -7.89 8.13
CA CYS A 207 -10.92 -6.46 8.13
C CYS A 207 -12.19 -5.62 8.33
N LEU A 208 -12.18 -4.72 9.32
CA LEU A 208 -13.32 -3.83 9.63
C LEU A 208 -13.33 -2.50 8.86
N PHE A 209 -12.49 -2.37 7.83
CA PHE A 209 -12.44 -1.16 7.00
C PHE A 209 -13.72 -1.03 6.16
N ARG A 210 -14.40 0.11 6.21
CA ARG A 210 -15.63 0.35 5.43
C ARG A 210 -15.37 0.67 3.96
N GLY A 211 -14.25 1.34 3.65
CA GLY A 211 -13.90 1.78 2.29
C GLY A 211 -13.22 0.72 1.44
N LYS A 212 -13.62 -0.56 1.56
CA LYS A 212 -13.03 -1.65 0.76
C LYS A 212 -13.34 -1.43 -0.71
N ASN A 213 -12.31 -1.43 -1.55
CA ASN A 213 -12.48 -1.32 -2.99
C ASN A 213 -12.46 -2.71 -3.63
N CYS A 214 -13.60 -3.13 -4.17
CA CYS A 214 -13.67 -4.36 -4.94
C CYS A 214 -13.50 -4.00 -6.41
N LEU A 215 -12.37 -4.38 -7.01
CA LEU A 215 -12.32 -4.62 -8.47
C LEU A 215 -12.69 -6.08 -8.81
N ALA A 216 -12.79 -6.96 -7.81
CA ALA A 216 -13.18 -8.35 -7.98
C ALA A 216 -14.43 -8.67 -7.15
N ALA A 217 -15.59 -8.18 -7.63
CA ALA A 217 -16.91 -8.68 -7.24
C ALA A 217 -17.96 -8.45 -8.35
N LEU A 218 -17.52 -8.37 -9.61
CA LEU A 218 -18.40 -8.40 -10.79
C LEU A 218 -18.02 -9.51 -11.79
N SER A 219 -16.92 -10.25 -11.58
CA SER A 219 -16.46 -11.28 -12.54
C SER A 219 -16.68 -12.74 -12.09
N THR A 220 -17.20 -12.98 -10.88
CA THR A 220 -17.53 -14.34 -10.40
C THR A 220 -19.01 -14.54 -10.09
N ALA A 221 -19.83 -13.51 -10.29
CA ALA A 221 -21.26 -13.68 -10.46
C ALA A 221 -21.55 -13.38 -11.94
N MET A 222 -21.91 -14.41 -12.71
CA MET A 222 -22.26 -14.42 -14.13
C MET A 222 -21.06 -14.68 -15.08
N PRO A 223 -20.97 -15.89 -15.67
CA PRO A 223 -20.19 -16.09 -16.87
C PRO A 223 -20.81 -15.24 -18.00
N GLY A 224 -20.01 -14.36 -18.62
CA GLY A 224 -20.33 -13.79 -19.93
C GLY A 224 -20.66 -12.29 -20.04
N VAL A 225 -20.25 -11.41 -19.11
CA VAL A 225 -20.42 -9.96 -19.30
C VAL A 225 -19.15 -9.19 -18.92
N TYR A 226 -18.49 -8.62 -19.93
CA TYR A 226 -17.38 -7.66 -19.77
C TYR A 226 -17.94 -6.29 -19.37
N TYR A 227 -17.40 -5.69 -18.31
CA TYR A 227 -17.62 -4.28 -17.98
C TYR A 227 -16.31 -3.51 -18.07
N ASP A 228 -16.28 -2.50 -18.94
CA ASP A 228 -15.20 -1.52 -19.00
C ASP A 228 -15.48 -0.37 -18.02
N ALA A 229 -14.43 0.06 -17.33
CA ALA A 229 -14.49 0.88 -16.14
C ALA A 229 -14.07 2.31 -16.44
N ALA A 230 -15.04 3.17 -16.78
CA ALA A 230 -14.86 4.62 -16.70
C ALA A 230 -16.17 5.33 -16.30
N LEU A 231 -16.16 5.87 -15.07
CA LEU A 231 -16.92 7.03 -14.58
C LEU A 231 -18.45 7.00 -14.61
N LEU A 232 -19.01 7.11 -13.39
CA LEU A 232 -20.21 7.86 -13.01
C LEU A 232 -20.77 8.79 -14.12
N GLY A 233 -21.87 8.34 -14.76
CA GLY A 233 -22.61 9.11 -15.76
C GLY A 233 -23.11 8.19 -16.87
N SER A 234 -24.33 7.68 -16.72
CA SER A 234 -24.91 6.67 -17.63
C SER A 234 -25.05 7.20 -19.07
N VAL A 235 -24.12 6.82 -19.93
CA VAL A 235 -24.22 6.92 -21.40
C VAL A 235 -24.05 5.51 -21.95
N TYR A 236 -25.11 4.97 -22.57
CA TYR A 236 -25.07 3.66 -23.22
C TYR A 236 -24.70 3.85 -24.69
N TRP A 237 -23.67 3.15 -25.15
CA TRP A 237 -23.30 3.04 -26.57
C TRP A 237 -23.88 1.74 -27.12
N ALA A 238 -24.62 1.79 -28.23
CA ALA A 238 -25.20 0.62 -28.89
C ALA A 238 -24.72 0.54 -30.35
N PRO A 239 -24.32 -0.63 -30.86
CA PRO A 239 -23.89 -0.81 -32.25
C PRO A 239 -25.01 -0.44 -33.25
N PRO A 240 -24.68 -0.12 -34.52
CA PRO A 240 -25.64 0.34 -35.52
C PRO A 240 -26.85 -0.59 -35.74
N GLY A 241 -26.67 -1.92 -35.63
CA GLY A 241 -27.74 -2.91 -35.80
C GLY A 241 -28.84 -2.84 -34.73
N VAL A 242 -28.48 -2.50 -33.48
CA VAL A 242 -29.39 -2.44 -32.32
C VAL A 242 -30.38 -1.28 -32.44
N TRP A 243 -30.00 -0.20 -33.12
CA TRP A 243 -30.87 0.96 -33.35
C TRP A 243 -32.06 0.68 -34.28
N SER A 244 -31.93 -0.30 -35.18
CA SER A 244 -33.02 -0.71 -36.07
C SER A 244 -34.16 -1.40 -35.32
N ILE A 245 -33.83 -2.14 -34.26
CA ILE A 245 -34.74 -2.89 -33.41
C ILE A 245 -35.48 -1.93 -32.47
N LEU A 246 -34.75 -0.98 -31.87
CA LEU A 246 -35.31 0.03 -30.98
C LEU A 246 -36.24 1.03 -31.69
N ARG A 247 -36.02 1.33 -32.98
CA ARG A 247 -36.93 2.19 -33.78
C ARG A 247 -38.26 1.52 -34.12
N LYS A 248 -38.33 0.20 -34.24
CA LYS A 248 -39.54 -0.52 -34.69
C LYS A 248 -40.58 -0.75 -33.59
N ARG A 249 -40.20 -0.71 -32.31
CA ARG A 249 -41.14 -0.78 -31.19
C ARG A 249 -41.52 0.63 -30.75
N LYS A 250 -42.69 1.12 -31.18
CA LYS A 250 -43.37 2.26 -30.53
C LYS A 250 -43.61 1.89 -29.06
N LEU A 251 -42.70 2.28 -28.18
CA LEU A 251 -42.97 2.24 -26.74
C LEU A 251 -44.02 3.31 -26.46
N ALA A 252 -45.24 2.87 -26.15
CA ALA A 252 -46.32 3.72 -25.71
C ALA A 252 -45.96 4.32 -24.34
N GLY A 253 -45.49 5.57 -24.34
CA GLY A 253 -45.25 6.35 -23.13
C GLY A 253 -44.04 7.29 -23.24
N GLY A 254 -44.26 8.49 -23.78
CA GLY A 254 -43.36 9.65 -23.62
C GLY A 254 -42.42 9.91 -24.80
N LEU A 255 -42.68 10.99 -25.53
CA LEU A 255 -41.86 11.49 -26.64
C LEU A 255 -40.40 11.76 -26.22
N VAL A 256 -39.45 11.24 -26.99
CA VAL A 256 -38.11 11.82 -27.11
C VAL A 256 -38.23 13.04 -28.03
N GLN A 257 -38.26 14.25 -27.47
CA GLN A 257 -38.15 15.49 -28.26
C GLN A 257 -36.68 15.83 -28.51
N CYS A 258 -36.28 15.87 -29.78
CA CYS A 258 -34.99 16.39 -30.24
C CYS A 258 -35.07 17.91 -30.44
N ALA A 259 -34.16 18.68 -29.82
CA ALA A 259 -33.91 20.08 -30.18
C ALA A 259 -32.39 20.30 -30.37
N PRO A 260 -31.95 21.00 -31.45
CA PRO A 260 -30.54 21.26 -31.70
C PRO A 260 -30.07 22.49 -30.90
N GLN A 261 -29.06 22.34 -30.03
CA GLN A 261 -28.49 23.48 -29.31
C GLN A 261 -27.51 24.26 -30.21
N LYS A 262 -27.81 25.55 -30.43
CA LYS A 262 -26.94 26.53 -31.10
C LYS A 262 -25.73 26.88 -30.20
N ARG A 263 -24.54 26.84 -30.81
CA ARG A 263 -23.25 27.52 -30.50
C ARG A 263 -22.87 27.72 -29.02
N ALA A 264 -21.88 26.96 -28.57
CA ALA A 264 -20.98 27.38 -27.49
C ALA A 264 -19.74 28.05 -28.11
N SER A 265 -19.55 29.34 -27.84
CA SER A 265 -18.32 30.08 -28.14
C SER A 265 -17.32 29.91 -26.98
N HIS A 266 -16.09 29.52 -27.35
CA HIS A 266 -14.84 29.62 -26.58
C HIS A 266 -14.72 28.86 -25.26
N ILE A 267 -14.05 27.70 -25.31
CA ILE A 267 -12.78 27.42 -24.63
C ILE A 267 -12.06 26.38 -25.51
N GLY A 268 -10.86 26.72 -25.97
CA GLY A 268 -10.09 25.89 -26.89
C GLY A 268 -9.47 24.69 -26.19
N MET A 269 -9.72 23.50 -26.73
CA MET A 269 -8.77 22.41 -26.92
C MET A 269 -9.36 21.47 -27.99
N GLY A 270 -8.46 20.90 -28.83
CA GLY A 270 -8.75 20.43 -30.18
C GLY A 270 -9.78 19.30 -30.35
N GLY A 271 -10.31 19.29 -31.57
CA GLY A 271 -11.18 18.33 -32.27
C GLY A 271 -11.51 17.00 -31.59
N HIS A 272 -12.80 16.80 -31.33
CA HIS A 272 -13.66 15.77 -31.93
C HIS A 272 -15.12 16.14 -31.60
N HIS A 273 -15.97 16.28 -32.62
CA HIS A 273 -17.40 16.55 -32.44
C HIS A 273 -18.10 15.30 -31.87
N CYS A 274 -18.74 15.42 -30.71
CA CYS A 274 -19.62 14.39 -30.16
C CYS A 274 -20.93 15.02 -29.68
N SER A 275 -21.99 14.80 -30.45
CA SER A 275 -23.37 15.11 -30.10
C SER A 275 -23.92 14.01 -29.18
N GLY A 276 -23.89 14.23 -27.86
CA GLY A 276 -24.49 13.34 -26.86
C GLY A 276 -25.83 13.85 -26.36
N PHE A 277 -26.82 12.95 -26.17
CA PHE A 277 -28.11 13.23 -25.54
C PHE A 277 -28.21 12.56 -24.16
N VAL A 278 -28.96 13.20 -23.24
CA VAL A 278 -29.18 12.74 -21.86
C VAL A 278 -30.56 12.10 -21.71
N ILE A 279 -30.62 10.85 -21.23
CA ILE A 279 -31.88 10.20 -20.83
C ILE A 279 -32.04 10.32 -19.32
N LYS A 280 -33.14 10.94 -18.85
CA LYS A 280 -33.48 11.02 -17.42
C LYS A 280 -34.54 9.99 -17.03
N LYS A 281 -34.19 9.23 -15.99
CA LYS A 281 -35.03 8.61 -14.94
C LYS A 281 -35.72 7.26 -15.24
N GLU A 282 -35.53 6.37 -14.25
CA GLU A 282 -36.22 5.11 -13.93
C GLU A 282 -36.32 4.04 -15.03
N ILE A 283 -35.34 3.12 -14.99
CA ILE A 283 -35.40 1.87 -15.73
C ILE A 283 -36.43 0.97 -15.04
N ASN A 284 -37.64 0.91 -15.59
CA ASN A 284 -38.76 0.12 -15.07
C ASN A 284 -38.56 -1.39 -15.35
N HIS A 285 -39.15 -2.24 -14.51
CA HIS A 285 -39.00 -3.72 -14.52
C HIS A 285 -39.23 -4.35 -15.91
N THR A 286 -40.10 -3.74 -16.71
CA THR A 286 -40.45 -4.11 -18.09
C THR A 286 -39.26 -4.08 -19.05
N PHE A 287 -38.31 -3.14 -18.88
CA PHE A 287 -37.13 -3.02 -19.74
C PHE A 287 -36.18 -4.20 -19.57
N ARG A 288 -36.05 -4.71 -18.34
CA ARG A 288 -35.19 -5.85 -18.01
C ARG A 288 -35.72 -7.17 -18.55
N GLN A 289 -37.04 -7.36 -18.60
CA GLN A 289 -37.63 -8.65 -18.97
C GLN A 289 -37.95 -8.80 -20.46
N LEU A 290 -38.27 -7.71 -21.18
CA LEU A 290 -38.79 -7.81 -22.55
C LEU A 290 -37.84 -7.31 -23.64
N ILE A 291 -36.84 -6.50 -23.29
CA ILE A 291 -35.99 -5.84 -24.29
C ILE A 291 -34.55 -6.37 -24.25
N LEU A 292 -34.01 -6.65 -23.06
CA LEU A 292 -32.66 -7.22 -22.92
C LEU A 292 -32.48 -8.59 -23.61
N PRO A 293 -33.44 -9.54 -23.57
CA PRO A 293 -33.26 -10.84 -24.23
C PRO A 293 -33.20 -10.74 -25.76
N ASP A 294 -34.01 -9.86 -26.37
CA ASP A 294 -34.05 -9.66 -27.82
C ASP A 294 -32.78 -8.96 -28.34
N ILE A 295 -32.21 -8.04 -27.55
CA ILE A 295 -30.92 -7.41 -27.85
C ILE A 295 -29.78 -8.43 -27.74
N TYR A 296 -29.85 -9.35 -26.77
CA TYR A 296 -28.86 -10.40 -26.59
C TYR A 296 -28.86 -11.41 -27.75
N LEU A 297 -30.04 -11.79 -28.26
CA LEU A 297 -30.17 -12.67 -29.43
C LEU A 297 -29.65 -12.02 -30.72
N ALA A 298 -29.89 -10.72 -30.92
CA ALA A 298 -29.40 -9.99 -32.09
C ALA A 298 -27.86 -9.84 -32.11
N LEU A 299 -27.23 -9.71 -30.93
CA LEU A 299 -25.77 -9.62 -30.81
C LEU A 299 -25.07 -10.98 -31.01
N LEU A 300 -25.76 -12.10 -30.78
CA LEU A 300 -25.23 -13.45 -31.00
C LEU A 300 -25.31 -13.90 -32.47
N SER A 301 -26.16 -13.29 -33.30
CA SER A 301 -26.33 -13.64 -34.72
C SER A 301 -25.39 -12.92 -35.69
N GLU A 302 -24.59 -11.97 -35.22
CA GLU A 302 -23.59 -11.25 -36.02
C GLU A 302 -22.14 -11.70 -35.70
N GLY A 303 -21.96 -12.83 -35.02
CA GLY A 303 -20.68 -13.46 -34.70
C GLY A 303 -20.37 -14.66 -35.58
#